data_AF-A0A535I8R9-F1
#
_entry.id   AF-A0A535I8R9-F1
#
_cell.length_a   1.000
_cell.length_b   1.000
_cell.length_c   1.000
_cell.angle_alpha   90.00
_cell.angle_beta   90.00
_cell.angle_gamma   90.00
#
_symmetry.space_group_name_H-M   'P 1'
#
loop_
_entity.id
_entity.type
_entity.pdbx_description
1 polymer ?
#
loop_
_entity_poly.entity_id
_entity_poly.type
_entity_poly.pdbx_seq_one_letter_code
_entity_poly.pdbx_strand_id
1 'polypeptide(L)'
;MRAIILAVCVVLIATSCGGLSRLLPCSERRHASGIAIVCREDITPWANATEDLKGTHSFAMELALAYPDSFGYPVPDFEQRQVVLRIVRPDAETVARRWLASGIDLQEAFGKVRSLPRPMVPLRFETATRSVKQLEGIKDDIGPNLRDLPDADAIFQSGPDIRRNATRFTIDRESDALLRALAQRYGTEALVLEIDPARPDFR
;
A
#
# COMPACT_ATOMS: atom_id res chain seq x y z
N MET A 1 -34.98 -55.86 -23.82
CA MET A 1 -33.67 -56.51 -23.96
C MET A 1 -32.95 -55.84 -25.13
N ARG A 2 -31.78 -55.23 -24.86
CA ARG A 2 -30.82 -54.59 -25.82
C ARG A 2 -31.27 -53.28 -26.47
N ALA A 3 -30.46 -52.24 -26.66
CA ALA A 3 -29.24 -51.71 -26.06
C ALA A 3 -29.10 -50.31 -26.70
N ILE A 4 -29.13 -49.23 -25.93
CA ILE A 4 -28.86 -47.88 -26.47
C ILE A 4 -27.37 -47.61 -26.24
N ILE A 5 -26.62 -47.55 -27.34
CA ILE A 5 -25.21 -47.16 -27.35
C ILE A 5 -25.16 -45.64 -27.14
N LEU A 6 -24.72 -45.20 -25.96
CA LEU A 6 -24.36 -43.81 -25.72
C LEU A 6 -22.87 -43.65 -26.04
N ALA A 7 -22.58 -42.97 -27.14
CA ALA A 7 -21.24 -42.51 -27.47
C ALA A 7 -20.85 -41.39 -26.51
N VAL A 8 -19.88 -41.66 -25.63
CA VAL A 8 -19.25 -40.64 -24.79
C VAL A 8 -18.16 -39.96 -25.62
N CYS A 9 -18.45 -38.78 -26.16
CA CYS A 9 -17.43 -37.88 -26.68
C CYS A 9 -16.70 -37.23 -25.50
N VAL A 10 -15.60 -37.83 -25.06
CA VAL A 10 -14.60 -37.14 -24.23
C VAL A 10 -13.85 -36.17 -25.14
N VAL A 11 -14.28 -34.91 -25.17
CA VAL A 11 -13.48 -33.84 -25.77
C VAL A 11 -12.45 -33.41 -24.73
N LEU A 12 -11.25 -34.00 -24.82
CA LEU A 12 -10.04 -33.52 -24.16
C LEU A 12 -9.61 -32.23 -24.87
N ILE A 13 -10.11 -31.08 -24.39
CA ILE A 13 -9.58 -29.79 -24.79
C ILE A 13 -8.28 -29.57 -24.01
N ALA A 14 -7.17 -30.03 -24.56
CA ALA A 14 -5.83 -29.57 -24.21
C ALA A 14 -5.62 -28.15 -24.78
N THR A 15 -6.31 -27.16 -24.22
CA THR A 15 -6.04 -25.75 -24.51
C THR A 15 -4.82 -25.31 -23.73
N SER A 16 -3.72 -25.16 -24.46
CA SER A 16 -2.61 -24.24 -24.22
C SER A 16 -2.79 -23.32 -23.00
N CYS A 17 -2.28 -23.79 -21.86
CA CYS A 17 -2.32 -23.14 -20.55
C CYS A 17 -1.39 -21.90 -20.44
N GLY A 18 -1.10 -21.22 -21.56
CA GLY A 18 -0.16 -20.10 -21.63
C GLY A 18 -0.80 -18.71 -21.72
N GLY A 19 -2.08 -18.62 -22.08
CA GLY A 19 -2.75 -17.33 -22.33
C GLY A 19 -3.76 -16.88 -21.27
N LEU A 20 -4.29 -17.81 -20.47
CA LEU A 20 -5.39 -17.53 -19.52
C LEU A 20 -4.92 -17.04 -18.15
N SER A 21 -3.63 -17.19 -17.80
CA SER A 21 -3.10 -16.75 -16.51
C SER A 21 -3.02 -15.22 -16.34
N ARG A 22 -3.22 -14.44 -17.41
CA ARG A 22 -3.27 -12.97 -17.36
C ARG A 22 -4.67 -12.39 -17.07
N LEU A 23 -5.71 -13.23 -17.07
CA LEU A 23 -7.11 -12.80 -16.86
C LEU A 23 -7.65 -13.15 -15.47
N LEU A 24 -6.91 -13.91 -14.67
CA LEU A 24 -7.28 -14.09 -13.27
C LEU A 24 -6.86 -12.83 -12.52
N PRO A 25 -7.79 -12.17 -11.80
CA PRO A 25 -7.40 -11.10 -10.89
C PRO A 25 -6.37 -11.70 -9.94
N CYS A 26 -5.20 -11.05 -9.86
CA CYS A 26 -4.30 -11.34 -8.78
C CYS A 26 -5.10 -11.26 -7.48
N SER A 27 -4.96 -12.26 -6.61
CA SER A 27 -5.57 -12.27 -5.29
C SER A 27 -4.49 -12.01 -4.26
N GLU A 28 -4.82 -11.18 -3.28
CA GLU A 28 -3.99 -11.05 -2.09
C GLU A 28 -3.87 -12.43 -1.43
N ARG A 29 -2.64 -12.81 -1.10
CA ARG A 29 -2.35 -14.03 -0.36
C ARG A 29 -1.37 -13.75 0.77
N ARG A 30 -1.29 -14.63 1.76
CA ARG A 30 -0.23 -14.60 2.76
C ARG A 30 0.80 -15.66 2.47
N HIS A 31 2.07 -15.27 2.58
CA HIS A 31 3.18 -16.21 2.60
C HIS A 31 3.25 -16.92 3.96
N ALA A 32 3.98 -18.03 4.05
CA ALA A 32 4.18 -18.78 5.30
C ALA A 32 4.86 -17.98 6.42
N SER A 33 5.58 -16.90 6.08
CA SER A 33 6.13 -15.94 7.06
C SER A 33 5.07 -15.01 7.67
N GLY A 34 3.84 -15.02 7.15
CA GLY A 34 2.73 -14.15 7.57
C GLY A 34 2.63 -12.82 6.82
N ILE A 35 3.65 -12.44 6.04
CA ILE A 35 3.64 -11.23 5.20
C ILE A 35 2.57 -11.37 4.11
N ALA A 36 1.81 -10.29 3.90
CA ALA A 36 0.86 -10.20 2.80
C ALA A 36 1.57 -9.93 1.47
N ILE A 37 1.26 -10.74 0.47
CA ILE A 37 1.65 -10.55 -0.92
C ILE A 37 0.42 -10.00 -1.65
N VAL A 38 0.56 -8.76 -2.08
CA VAL A 38 -0.51 -7.94 -2.64
C VAL A 38 -0.32 -7.79 -4.14
N CYS A 39 -1.42 -7.46 -4.79
CA CYS A 39 -1.44 -7.17 -6.21
C CYS A 39 -1.03 -5.72 -6.45
N ARG A 40 -0.55 -5.47 -7.67
CA ARG A 40 -0.40 -4.11 -8.16
C ARG A 40 -1.69 -3.34 -7.95
N GLU A 41 -1.54 -2.16 -7.38
CA GLU A 41 -2.65 -1.27 -7.09
C GLU A 41 -3.38 -0.87 -8.36
N ASP A 42 -4.71 -1.07 -8.37
CA ASP A 42 -5.57 -0.49 -9.39
C ASP A 42 -5.62 1.03 -9.21
N ILE A 43 -5.15 1.75 -10.23
CA ILE A 43 -5.11 3.22 -10.27
C ILE A 43 -6.40 3.82 -10.86
N THR A 44 -7.32 3.00 -11.39
CA THR A 44 -8.59 3.45 -11.96
C THR A 44 -9.42 4.31 -10.99
N PRO A 45 -9.54 3.96 -9.69
CA PRO A 45 -10.23 4.81 -8.73
C PRO A 45 -9.64 6.22 -8.62
N TRP A 46 -8.31 6.35 -8.72
CA TRP A 46 -7.63 7.64 -8.72
C TRP A 46 -7.91 8.45 -9.97
N ALA A 47 -7.90 7.81 -11.15
CA ALA A 47 -8.21 8.49 -12.41
C ALA A 47 -9.62 9.10 -12.38
N ASN A 48 -10.57 8.44 -11.71
CA ASN A 48 -11.97 8.85 -11.63
C ASN A 48 -12.30 9.71 -10.40
N ALA A 49 -11.35 9.92 -9.49
CA ALA A 49 -11.55 10.75 -8.30
C ALA A 49 -11.69 12.23 -8.66
N THR A 50 -12.49 12.97 -7.89
CA THR A 50 -12.60 14.43 -8.01
C THR A 50 -11.30 15.11 -7.59
N GLU A 51 -11.04 16.30 -8.14
CA GLU A 51 -9.88 17.12 -7.75
C GLU A 51 -9.92 17.48 -6.26
N ASP A 52 -11.11 17.71 -5.70
CA ASP A 52 -11.30 17.98 -4.26
C ASP A 52 -10.83 16.81 -3.38
N LEU A 53 -11.10 15.56 -3.80
CA LEU A 53 -10.68 14.36 -3.08
C LEU A 53 -9.16 14.17 -3.19
N LYS A 54 -8.61 14.32 -4.41
CA LYS A 54 -7.16 14.23 -4.65
C LYS A 54 -6.40 15.30 -3.87
N GLY A 55 -6.87 16.55 -3.91
CA GLY A 55 -6.29 17.68 -3.19
C GLY A 55 -6.35 17.49 -1.68
N THR A 56 -7.51 17.09 -1.14
CA THR A 56 -7.64 16.82 0.30
C THR A 56 -6.76 15.64 0.75
N HIS A 57 -6.62 14.59 -0.06
CA HIS A 57 -5.70 13.49 0.24
C HIS A 57 -4.23 13.94 0.22
N SER A 58 -3.85 14.74 -0.77
CA SER A 58 -2.50 15.31 -0.86
C SER A 58 -2.16 16.14 0.38
N PHE A 59 -3.06 17.04 0.80
CA PHE A 59 -2.87 17.81 2.03
C PHE A 59 -2.88 16.95 3.29
N ALA A 60 -3.68 15.88 3.34
CA ALA A 60 -3.64 14.92 4.43
C ALA A 60 -2.29 14.20 4.50
N MET A 61 -1.69 13.88 3.36
CA MET A 61 -0.36 13.27 3.32
C MET A 61 0.71 14.25 3.81
N GLU A 62 0.62 15.53 3.40
CA GLU A 62 1.52 16.57 3.90
C GLU A 62 1.38 16.78 5.42
N LEU A 63 0.16 16.75 5.94
CA LEU A 63 -0.08 16.80 7.39
C LEU A 63 0.56 15.60 8.10
N ALA A 64 0.39 14.39 7.55
CA ALA A 64 0.96 13.18 8.12
C ALA A 64 2.50 13.20 8.09
N LEU A 65 3.11 13.77 7.06
CA LEU A 65 4.56 13.95 6.97
C LEU A 65 5.10 15.03 7.90
N ALA A 66 4.34 16.09 8.16
CA ALA A 66 4.71 17.14 9.12
C ALA A 66 4.55 16.71 10.58
N TYR A 67 3.67 15.75 10.86
CA TYR A 67 3.46 15.14 12.17
C TYR A 67 3.67 13.62 12.09
N PRO A 68 4.88 13.15 11.74
CA PRO A 68 5.11 11.77 11.32
C PRO A 68 5.03 10.77 12.46
N ASP A 69 5.11 11.22 13.72
CA ASP A 69 4.86 10.40 14.91
C ASP A 69 3.36 10.24 15.24
N SER A 70 2.51 11.15 14.75
CA SER A 70 1.11 11.27 15.20
C SER A 70 0.09 10.67 14.24
N PHE A 71 0.43 10.58 12.94
CA PHE A 71 -0.45 10.03 11.91
C PHE A 71 0.14 8.79 11.21
N GLY A 72 -0.73 7.90 10.74
CA GLY A 72 -0.42 6.91 9.70
C GLY A 72 -0.68 7.48 8.30
N TYR A 73 -0.50 6.67 7.26
CA TYR A 73 -0.81 7.09 5.90
C TYR A 73 -2.32 7.33 5.73
N PRO A 74 -2.73 8.50 5.21
CA PRO A 74 -4.13 8.78 4.92
C PRO A 74 -4.61 8.00 3.69
N VAL A 75 -5.90 7.67 3.68
CA VAL A 75 -6.52 6.86 2.62
C VAL A 75 -7.66 7.63 1.99
N PRO A 76 -7.72 7.73 0.65
CA PRO A 76 -8.93 8.18 -0.01
C PRO A 76 -9.99 7.08 0.08
N ASP A 77 -11.18 7.43 0.56
CA ASP A 77 -12.36 6.60 0.48
C ASP A 77 -13.18 7.07 -0.72
N PHE A 78 -12.97 6.39 -1.85
CA PHE A 78 -13.57 6.77 -3.14
C PHE A 78 -15.09 6.59 -3.16
N GLU A 79 -15.61 5.61 -2.40
CA GLU A 79 -17.05 5.34 -2.34
C GLU A 79 -17.77 6.43 -1.54
N GLN A 80 -17.26 6.77 -0.36
CA GLN A 80 -17.85 7.79 0.51
C GLN A 80 -17.37 9.21 0.18
N ARG A 81 -16.47 9.37 -0.80
CA ARG A 81 -15.88 10.65 -1.24
C ARG A 81 -15.31 11.46 -0.08
N GLN A 82 -14.53 10.81 0.76
CA GLN A 82 -13.92 11.40 1.95
C GLN A 82 -12.46 10.97 2.08
N VAL A 83 -11.70 11.61 2.96
CA VAL A 83 -10.35 11.18 3.32
C VAL A 83 -10.36 10.61 4.74
N VAL A 84 -9.78 9.42 4.88
CA VAL A 84 -9.55 8.78 6.17
C VAL A 84 -8.20 9.23 6.71
N LEU A 85 -8.22 9.94 7.85
CA LEU A 85 -7.03 10.26 8.63
C LEU A 85 -6.80 9.19 9.69
N ARG A 86 -5.60 8.61 9.65
CA ARG A 86 -5.18 7.58 10.60
C ARG A 86 -4.48 8.19 11.80
N ILE A 87 -5.14 8.14 12.95
CA ILE A 87 -4.70 8.70 14.23
C ILE A 87 -3.89 7.63 14.98
N VAL A 88 -2.62 7.90 15.24
CA VAL A 88 -1.73 6.99 16.00
C VAL A 88 -1.57 7.47 17.44
N ARG A 89 -1.49 8.79 17.64
CA ARG A 89 -1.37 9.41 18.96
C ARG A 89 -2.56 10.30 19.28
N PRO A 90 -2.96 10.45 20.55
CA PRO A 90 -4.11 11.28 20.94
C PRO A 90 -4.00 12.76 20.50
N ASP A 91 -2.79 13.31 20.44
CA ASP A 91 -2.55 14.69 19.99
C ASP A 91 -2.90 14.92 18.51
N ALA A 92 -2.86 13.87 17.68
CA ALA A 92 -3.14 13.98 16.25
C ALA A 92 -4.59 14.39 15.97
N GLU A 93 -5.54 13.96 16.81
CA GLU A 93 -6.94 14.33 16.62
C GLU A 93 -7.16 15.84 16.84
N THR A 94 -6.46 16.44 17.80
CA THR A 94 -6.50 17.89 18.03
C THR A 94 -6.00 18.65 16.80
N VAL A 95 -4.89 18.19 16.22
CA VAL A 95 -4.31 18.76 14.98
C VAL A 95 -5.29 18.60 13.81
N ALA A 96 -5.86 17.41 13.62
CA ALA A 96 -6.82 17.14 12.56
C ALA A 96 -8.10 17.99 12.67
N ARG A 97 -8.62 18.16 13.90
CA ARG A 97 -9.80 19.00 14.16
C ARG A 97 -9.51 20.48 13.89
N ARG A 98 -8.32 20.96 14.24
CA ARG A 98 -7.87 22.33 13.90
C ARG A 98 -7.81 22.52 12.39
N TRP A 99 -7.18 21.58 11.67
CA TRP A 99 -7.11 21.62 10.21
C TRP A 99 -8.51 21.66 9.58
N LEU A 100 -9.43 20.81 10.04
CA LEU A 100 -10.82 20.79 9.57
C LEU A 100 -11.56 22.13 9.78
N ALA A 101 -11.35 22.76 10.94
CA ALA A 101 -12.04 23.98 11.32
C ALA A 101 -11.58 25.21 10.52
N SER A 102 -10.26 25.36 10.31
CA SER A 102 -9.69 26.63 9.81
C SER A 102 -8.61 26.49 8.72
N GLY A 103 -8.19 25.28 8.38
CA GLY A 103 -6.89 25.09 7.72
C GLY A 103 -5.77 25.05 8.77
N ILE A 104 -4.54 24.80 8.34
CA ILE A 104 -3.37 24.78 9.22
C ILE A 104 -2.09 25.21 8.48
N ASP A 105 -1.26 25.98 9.16
CA ASP A 105 0.09 26.30 8.70
C ASP A 105 1.10 25.32 9.30
N LEU A 106 1.80 24.61 8.42
CA LEU A 106 2.86 23.68 8.77
C LEU A 106 4.20 24.40 8.71
N GLN A 107 4.98 24.28 9.78
CA GLN A 107 6.35 24.77 9.80
C GLN A 107 7.25 23.72 9.13
N GLU A 108 7.94 24.11 8.06
CA GLU A 108 8.95 23.30 7.39
C GLU A 108 10.36 23.63 7.94
N ALA A 109 11.34 22.84 7.50
CA ALA A 109 12.74 23.16 7.75
C ALA A 109 13.10 24.56 7.19
N PHE A 110 14.07 25.20 7.83
CA PHE A 110 14.59 26.52 7.43
C PHE A 110 13.56 27.66 7.45
N GLY A 111 12.50 27.54 8.27
CA GLY A 111 11.54 28.63 8.51
C GLY A 111 10.54 28.86 7.39
N LYS A 112 10.47 27.96 6.39
CA LYS A 112 9.43 28.00 5.38
C LYS A 112 8.12 27.52 5.97
N VAL A 113 7.02 28.19 5.61
CA VAL A 113 5.67 27.81 6.04
C VAL A 113 4.91 27.24 4.85
N ARG A 114 4.25 26.11 5.05
CA ARG A 114 3.29 25.54 4.10
C ARG A 114 1.89 25.63 4.68
N SER A 115 1.03 26.37 4.02
CA SER A 115 -0.38 26.48 4.40
C SER A 115 -1.20 25.37 3.76
N LEU A 116 -1.90 24.59 4.58
CA LEU A 116 -2.92 23.65 4.14
C LEU A 116 -4.30 24.32 4.28
N PRO A 117 -5.05 24.50 3.17
CA PRO A 117 -6.41 25.03 3.26
C PRO A 117 -7.32 24.05 4.00
N ARG A 118 -8.53 24.49 4.34
CA ARG A 118 -9.55 23.58 4.90
C ARG A 118 -9.80 22.42 3.93
N PRO A 119 -10.01 21.19 4.44
CA PRO A 119 -10.40 20.04 3.64
C PRO A 119 -11.61 20.38 2.75
N MET A 120 -11.53 20.01 1.48
CA MET A 120 -12.61 20.24 0.50
C MET A 120 -13.64 19.12 0.52
N VAL A 121 -13.24 17.93 1.00
CA VAL A 121 -14.12 16.80 1.27
C VAL A 121 -14.12 16.45 2.76
N PRO A 122 -15.13 15.72 3.26
CA PRO A 122 -15.17 15.29 4.66
C PRO A 122 -13.93 14.50 5.08
N LEU A 123 -13.62 14.57 6.37
CA LEU A 123 -12.60 13.74 7.00
C LEU A 123 -13.26 12.70 7.90
N ARG A 124 -12.82 11.45 7.81
CA ARG A 124 -13.13 10.39 8.76
C ARG A 124 -11.87 10.07 9.57
N PHE A 125 -12.00 9.95 10.89
CA PHE A 125 -10.87 9.58 11.74
C PHE A 125 -10.91 8.09 12.05
N GLU A 126 -9.75 7.45 11.99
CA GLU A 126 -9.57 6.01 12.25
C GLU A 126 -8.31 5.81 13.09
N THR A 127 -8.36 4.95 14.11
CA THR A 127 -7.16 4.64 14.88
C THR A 127 -6.22 3.74 14.07
N ALA A 128 -4.92 4.03 14.14
CA ALA A 128 -3.90 3.20 13.51
C ALA A 128 -2.78 2.86 14.50
N THR A 129 -2.16 1.70 14.29
CA THR A 129 -1.11 1.20 15.18
C THR A 129 0.28 1.76 14.83
N ARG A 130 0.50 2.11 13.55
CA ARG A 130 1.82 2.54 13.05
C ARG A 130 1.77 3.94 12.48
N SER A 131 2.76 4.75 12.83
CA SER A 131 2.93 6.10 12.31
C SER A 131 3.74 6.13 11.02
N VAL A 132 3.59 7.22 10.26
CA VAL A 132 4.39 7.47 9.04
C VAL A 132 5.88 7.37 9.35
N LYS A 133 6.36 7.90 10.48
CA LYS A 133 7.76 7.80 10.89
C LYS A 133 8.20 6.34 11.05
N GLN A 134 7.37 5.50 11.65
CA GLN A 134 7.70 4.09 11.83
C GLN A 134 7.76 3.34 10.49
N LEU A 135 6.88 3.69 9.54
CA LEU A 135 6.79 3.05 8.22
C LEU A 135 7.91 3.54 7.27
N GLU A 136 8.15 4.85 7.22
CA GLU A 136 9.27 5.44 6.49
C GLU A 136 10.61 5.01 7.08
N GLY A 137 10.71 4.88 8.41
CA GLY A 137 11.90 4.36 9.07
C GLY A 137 12.27 2.93 8.67
N ILE A 138 11.29 2.11 8.27
CA ILE A 138 11.58 0.77 7.69
C ILE A 138 12.25 0.89 6.33
N LYS A 139 11.83 1.86 5.49
CA LYS A 139 12.44 2.12 4.18
C LYS A 139 13.87 2.65 4.35
N ASP A 140 14.04 3.58 5.28
CA ASP A 140 15.34 4.17 5.62
C ASP A 140 16.31 3.16 6.23
N ASP A 141 15.81 2.15 6.98
CA ASP A 141 16.62 1.05 7.52
C ASP A 141 17.01 0.03 6.44
N ILE A 142 16.05 -0.38 5.59
CA ILE A 142 16.29 -1.40 4.57
C ILE A 142 17.27 -0.92 3.51
N GLY A 143 17.21 0.34 3.06
CA GLY A 143 18.07 0.83 1.98
C GLY A 143 19.57 0.60 2.23
N PRO A 144 20.14 1.12 3.32
CA PRO A 144 21.55 0.91 3.68
C PRO A 144 21.89 -0.53 4.06
N ASN A 145 20.94 -1.24 4.72
CA ASN A 145 21.16 -2.59 5.26
C ASN A 145 20.65 -3.70 4.33
N LEU A 146 20.37 -3.37 3.06
CA LEU A 146 19.78 -4.30 2.11
C LEU A 146 20.65 -5.56 1.95
N ARG A 147 21.99 -5.39 1.98
CA ARG A 147 22.95 -6.49 1.85
C ARG A 147 22.93 -7.49 3.01
N ASP A 148 22.33 -7.13 4.14
CA ASP A 148 22.21 -8.02 5.30
C ASP A 148 21.01 -8.98 5.18
N LEU A 149 20.15 -8.77 4.18
CA LEU A 149 19.00 -9.64 3.92
C LEU A 149 19.37 -10.71 2.88
N PRO A 150 18.89 -11.95 3.05
CA PRO A 150 19.03 -12.98 2.02
C PRO A 150 18.21 -12.61 0.78
N ASP A 151 18.76 -12.87 -0.42
CA ASP A 151 18.12 -12.59 -1.72
C ASP A 151 17.62 -11.14 -1.89
N ALA A 152 18.29 -10.19 -1.24
CA ALA A 152 17.84 -8.81 -1.21
C ALA A 152 17.87 -8.11 -2.58
N ASP A 153 18.61 -8.65 -3.53
CA ASP A 153 18.65 -8.21 -4.92
C ASP A 153 17.30 -8.39 -5.64
N ALA A 154 16.37 -9.18 -5.07
CA ALA A 154 14.99 -9.27 -5.53
C ALA A 154 14.19 -7.98 -5.29
N ILE A 155 14.50 -7.20 -4.24
CA ILE A 155 13.84 -5.93 -3.95
C ILE A 155 14.40 -4.85 -4.87
N PHE A 156 13.53 -4.21 -5.64
CA PHE A 156 13.95 -3.13 -6.56
C PHE A 156 13.18 -1.82 -6.37
N GLN A 157 12.10 -1.83 -5.59
CA GLN A 157 11.34 -0.62 -5.29
C GLN A 157 10.75 -0.70 -3.87
N SER A 158 10.60 0.46 -3.24
CA SER A 158 9.84 0.61 -2.00
C SER A 158 8.91 1.81 -2.07
N GLY A 159 7.83 1.78 -1.31
CA GLY A 159 6.87 2.88 -1.24
C GLY A 159 5.82 2.63 -0.16
N PRO A 160 4.90 3.59 0.05
CA PRO A 160 3.79 3.38 0.96
C PRO A 160 2.75 2.41 0.35
N ASP A 161 2.23 1.47 1.13
CA ASP A 161 0.88 0.92 0.92
C ASP A 161 -0.07 1.73 1.81
N ILE A 162 -0.63 2.78 1.21
CA ILE A 162 -1.54 3.65 1.94
C ILE A 162 -2.79 2.90 2.39
N ARG A 163 -3.29 1.89 1.65
CA ARG A 163 -4.53 1.18 2.04
C ARG A 163 -4.35 0.37 3.31
N ARG A 164 -3.20 -0.29 3.47
CA ARG A 164 -2.91 -1.16 4.63
C ARG A 164 -2.15 -0.45 5.75
N ASN A 165 -1.78 0.82 5.58
CA ASN A 165 -0.92 1.54 6.50
C ASN A 165 0.41 0.80 6.75
N ALA A 166 1.03 0.37 5.66
CA ALA A 166 2.23 -0.47 5.68
C ALA A 166 3.28 0.06 4.68
N THR A 167 4.49 -0.45 4.80
CA THR A 167 5.54 -0.24 3.80
C THR A 167 5.44 -1.34 2.74
N ARG A 168 5.34 -0.94 1.48
CA ARG A 168 5.36 -1.85 0.32
C ARG A 168 6.78 -1.98 -0.20
N PHE A 169 7.22 -3.22 -0.42
CA PHE A 169 8.37 -3.52 -1.26
C PHE A 169 7.90 -4.24 -2.51
N THR A 170 8.47 -3.87 -3.66
CA THR A 170 8.25 -4.59 -4.91
C THR A 170 9.44 -5.50 -5.16
N ILE A 171 9.14 -6.78 -5.41
CA ILE A 171 10.13 -7.82 -5.69
C ILE A 171 9.93 -8.41 -7.09
N ASP A 172 11.01 -8.80 -7.75
CA ASP A 172 10.95 -9.46 -9.06
C ASP A 172 10.67 -10.97 -8.97
N ARG A 173 10.96 -11.58 -7.81
CA ARG A 173 10.71 -12.98 -7.50
C ARG A 173 10.47 -13.18 -6.01
N GLU A 174 9.68 -14.19 -5.67
CA GLU A 174 9.47 -14.58 -4.28
C GLU A 174 10.69 -15.33 -3.72
N SER A 175 11.11 -14.98 -2.50
CA SER A 175 12.13 -15.71 -1.75
C SER A 175 11.66 -15.96 -0.32
N ASP A 176 11.50 -17.22 0.03
CA ASP A 176 11.19 -17.66 1.38
C ASP A 176 12.16 -17.09 2.44
N ALA A 177 13.46 -17.08 2.12
CA ALA A 177 14.51 -16.62 3.02
C ALA A 177 14.36 -15.12 3.28
N LEU A 178 14.17 -14.34 2.21
CA LEU A 178 13.92 -12.90 2.29
C LEU A 178 12.67 -12.61 3.11
N LEU A 179 11.56 -13.28 2.79
CA LEU A 179 10.27 -13.03 3.45
C LEU A 179 10.27 -13.43 4.93
N ARG A 180 11.03 -14.46 5.32
CA ARG A 180 11.23 -14.81 6.74
C ARG A 180 12.12 -13.78 7.45
N ALA A 181 13.21 -13.33 6.82
CA ALA A 181 14.10 -12.33 7.40
C ALA A 181 13.40 -10.98 7.60
N LEU A 182 12.61 -10.53 6.61
CA LEU A 182 11.79 -9.33 6.71
C LEU A 182 10.75 -9.43 7.84
N ALA A 183 10.04 -10.55 7.92
CA ALA A 183 9.04 -10.79 8.97
C ALA A 183 9.67 -10.79 10.37
N GLN A 184 10.86 -11.39 10.51
CA GLN A 184 11.58 -11.42 11.78
C GLN A 184 12.06 -10.03 12.21
N ARG A 185 12.54 -9.20 11.26
CA ARG A 185 13.13 -7.89 11.56
C ARG A 185 12.07 -6.81 11.80
N TYR A 186 10.98 -6.80 11.04
CA TYR A 186 10.01 -5.69 11.04
C TYR A 186 8.57 -6.08 11.41
N GLY A 187 8.29 -7.39 11.54
CA GLY A 187 6.96 -7.94 11.72
C GLY A 187 6.19 -8.09 10.40
N THR A 188 5.00 -8.66 10.47
CA THR A 188 4.18 -9.04 9.30
C THR A 188 3.17 -7.98 8.90
N GLU A 189 2.72 -7.15 9.83
CA GLU A 189 1.66 -6.16 9.59
C GLU A 189 2.21 -4.79 9.15
N ALA A 190 3.52 -4.57 9.29
CA ALA A 190 4.17 -3.33 8.87
C ALA A 190 4.63 -3.35 7.41
N LEU A 191 4.55 -4.52 6.78
CA LEU A 191 5.11 -4.81 5.46
C LEU A 191 4.09 -5.49 4.56
N VAL A 192 4.14 -5.13 3.28
CA VAL A 192 3.49 -5.89 2.21
C VAL A 192 4.43 -6.02 1.03
N LEU A 193 4.27 -7.09 0.25
CA LEU A 193 5.06 -7.32 -0.95
C LEU A 193 4.21 -7.31 -2.20
N GLU A 194 4.62 -6.54 -3.20
CA GLU A 194 4.11 -6.65 -4.56
C GLU A 194 5.11 -7.46 -5.39
N ILE A 195 4.63 -8.46 -6.14
CA ILE A 195 5.48 -9.19 -7.08
C ILE A 195 5.28 -8.58 -8.47
N ASP A 196 6.35 -8.03 -9.02
CA ASP A 196 6.41 -7.59 -10.41
C ASP A 196 7.62 -8.22 -11.11
N PRO A 197 7.42 -9.32 -11.86
CA PRO A 197 8.50 -10.01 -12.54
C PRO A 197 9.06 -9.21 -13.73
N ALA A 198 8.35 -8.17 -14.19
CA ALA A 198 8.79 -7.31 -15.28
C ALA A 198 9.62 -6.13 -14.76
N ARG A 199 10.55 -6.41 -13.82
CA ARG A 199 11.47 -5.43 -13.22
C ARG A 199 11.88 -4.40 -14.28
N PRO A 200 11.58 -3.11 -14.08
CA PRO A 200 11.94 -2.12 -15.07
C PRO A 200 13.47 -2.11 -15.22
N ASP A 201 13.96 -2.35 -16.44
CA ASP A 201 15.36 -2.14 -16.78
C ASP A 201 15.63 -0.62 -16.69
N PHE A 202 16.06 -0.15 -15.51
CA PHE A 202 16.66 1.17 -15.39
C PHE A 202 18.08 1.09 -15.95
N ARG A 203 18.20 1.14 -17.28
CA ARG A 203 19.47 1.39 -17.99
C ARG A 203 19.61 2.88 -18.30
#